data_AF-A0A8E0UWL8-F1
#
_entry.id   AF-A0A8E0UWL8-F1
#
_cell.length_a   1.000
_cell.length_b   1.000
_cell.length_c   1.000
_cell.angle_alpha   90.00
_cell.angle_beta   90.00
_cell.angle_gamma   90.00
#
_symmetry.space_group_name_H-M   'P 1'
#
loop_
_entity.id
_entity.type
_entity.pdbx_description
1 polymer ?
#
loop_
_entity_poly.entity_id
_entity_poly.type
_entity_poly.pdbx_seq_one_letter_code
_entity_poly.pdbx_strand_id
1 'polypeptide(L)'
;MQSVTFNPNPFLLFNMKHFRKGSPPRYLFRVHAPLSAGESSANAVRSPAALYAHPEQMNDLFALAPSDAAKLLKDHLHWKCNDSCNLMSWTTSVLFALQHGLRRHRTDRLCPAFADIFLLMIDTRDFQEGTFIKDLEVVTALDTHDRYWDDYLTLRSTDYFGEYLSQGALDIQGKCVQVSFQTLIDLGLFALFPPLAVEAEWEKLARRVVELRQPLHRREICITTPGEVRTAVQLARDGFGGRWTFPVAAMLLALKPRANNDQVIIEGFEAEFSGKVKLSIVEHANESRK
;
A
#
# COMPACT_ATOMS: atom_id res chain seq x y z
N MET A 1 14.23 -12.57 -12.89
CA MET A 1 14.72 -11.56 -11.92
C MET A 1 14.82 -12.23 -10.56
N GLN A 2 15.91 -12.05 -9.82
CA GLN A 2 16.07 -12.67 -8.51
C GLN A 2 15.54 -11.71 -7.43
N SER A 3 14.45 -12.11 -6.78
CA SER A 3 13.95 -11.48 -5.57
C SER A 3 14.97 -11.73 -4.45
N VAL A 4 15.47 -10.65 -3.85
CA VAL A 4 16.39 -10.73 -2.71
C VAL A 4 15.55 -10.63 -1.44
N THR A 5 15.56 -11.67 -0.61
CA THR A 5 14.87 -11.68 0.69
C THR A 5 15.75 -11.10 1.77
N PHE A 6 15.14 -10.49 2.78
CA PHE A 6 15.82 -10.15 4.02
C PHE A 6 16.17 -11.43 4.79
N ASN A 7 17.42 -11.57 5.21
CA ASN A 7 17.92 -12.70 5.97
C ASN A 7 18.71 -12.24 7.21
N PRO A 8 18.02 -11.62 8.20
CA PRO A 8 18.66 -11.25 9.46
C PRO A 8 19.24 -12.49 10.16
N ASN A 9 20.41 -12.32 10.76
CA ASN A 9 21.03 -13.41 11.53
C ASN A 9 20.15 -13.81 12.74
N PRO A 10 20.34 -15.02 13.31
CA PRO A 10 19.52 -15.52 14.42
C PRO A 10 19.45 -14.61 15.65
N PHE A 11 20.50 -13.82 15.92
CA PHE A 11 20.51 -12.88 17.04
C PHE A 11 19.57 -11.69 16.79
N LEU A 12 19.61 -11.11 15.59
CA LEU A 12 18.69 -10.04 15.19
C LEU A 12 17.24 -10.55 15.11
N LEU A 13 17.03 -11.74 14.57
CA LEU A 13 15.72 -12.40 14.48
C LEU A 13 15.01 -12.52 15.84
N PHE A 14 15.76 -12.69 16.94
CA PHE A 14 15.19 -12.76 18.27
C PHE A 14 14.51 -11.44 18.69
N ASN A 15 15.07 -10.31 18.25
CA ASN A 15 14.57 -8.97 18.58
C ASN A 15 13.53 -8.46 17.57
N MET A 16 13.37 -9.13 16.43
CA MET A 16 12.46 -8.75 15.35
C MET A 16 11.10 -9.47 15.44
N LYS A 17 10.26 -9.01 16.36
CA LYS A 17 8.97 -9.61 16.70
C LYS A 17 7.98 -9.67 15.52
N HIS A 18 8.08 -8.75 14.57
CA HIS A 18 7.20 -8.64 13.41
C HIS A 18 7.84 -9.09 12.10
N PHE A 19 8.88 -9.93 12.16
CA PHE A 19 9.52 -10.48 10.96
C PHE A 19 9.08 -11.92 10.61
N ARG A 20 8.44 -12.64 11.54
CA ARG A 20 8.07 -14.06 11.36
C ARG A 20 6.85 -14.27 10.46
N LYS A 21 6.72 -15.46 9.85
CA LYS A 21 5.57 -15.92 9.07
C LYS A 21 4.21 -15.41 9.58
N GLY A 22 3.47 -14.73 8.70
CA GLY A 22 2.17 -14.12 9.00
C GLY A 22 2.25 -12.71 9.60
N SER A 23 3.45 -12.16 9.78
CA SER A 23 3.65 -10.79 10.27
C SER A 23 3.42 -9.70 9.21
N PRO A 24 3.74 -9.88 7.91
CA PRO A 24 3.45 -8.84 6.95
C PRO A 24 1.93 -8.72 6.81
N PRO A 25 1.41 -7.49 6.76
CA PRO A 25 0.01 -7.26 6.49
C PRO A 25 -0.31 -7.85 5.13
N ARG A 26 -1.52 -8.40 5.00
CA ARG A 26 -1.93 -9.09 3.77
C ARG A 26 -1.79 -8.20 2.53
N TYR A 27 -1.99 -6.90 2.67
CA TYR A 27 -1.95 -5.98 1.54
C TYR A 27 -0.94 -4.87 1.76
N LEU A 28 -0.18 -4.59 0.70
CA LEU A 28 0.76 -3.48 0.62
C LEU A 28 0.46 -2.66 -0.62
N PHE A 29 0.70 -1.35 -0.50
CA PHE A 29 0.48 -0.36 -1.54
C PHE A 29 1.77 0.35 -1.90
N ARG A 30 1.88 0.75 -3.16
CA ARG A 30 2.95 1.63 -3.64
C ARG A 30 2.37 2.62 -4.63
N VAL A 31 2.76 3.88 -4.51
CA VAL A 31 2.46 4.89 -5.52
C VAL A 31 3.69 5.06 -6.40
N HIS A 32 3.48 5.10 -7.70
CA HIS A 32 4.52 5.52 -8.62
C HIS A 32 3.99 6.50 -9.67
N ALA A 33 4.91 7.33 -10.16
CA ALA A 33 4.69 8.34 -11.18
C ALA A 33 5.98 8.41 -12.04
N PRO A 34 5.99 9.14 -13.17
CA PRO A 34 7.22 9.41 -13.90
C PRO A 34 8.34 9.89 -12.98
N LEU A 35 9.56 9.41 -13.21
CA LEU A 35 10.75 9.70 -12.40
C LEU A 35 10.70 9.26 -10.93
N SER A 36 9.77 8.38 -10.53
CA SER A 36 9.94 7.62 -9.29
C SER A 36 11.29 6.89 -9.30
N ALA A 37 11.98 6.87 -8.16
CA ALA A 37 13.22 6.11 -8.02
C ALA A 37 12.97 4.61 -8.25
N GLY A 38 13.86 4.00 -9.03
CA GLY A 38 13.74 2.61 -9.47
C GLY A 38 12.68 2.42 -10.55
N GLU A 39 12.19 1.20 -10.69
CA GLU A 39 11.08 0.85 -11.59
C GLU A 39 9.87 0.37 -10.78
N SER A 40 8.68 0.74 -11.22
CA SER A 40 7.43 0.19 -10.70
C SER A 40 6.42 0.11 -11.83
N SER A 41 5.86 -1.07 -12.04
CA SER A 41 4.88 -1.38 -13.09
C SER A 41 3.98 -2.53 -12.63
N ALA A 42 3.04 -2.97 -13.47
CA ALA A 42 2.27 -4.19 -13.23
C ALA A 42 3.08 -5.50 -13.34
N ASN A 43 4.33 -5.43 -13.80
CA ASN A 43 5.17 -6.62 -14.02
C ASN A 43 6.27 -6.74 -12.97
N ALA A 44 6.89 -5.62 -12.61
CA ALA A 44 8.03 -5.62 -11.71
C ALA A 44 8.11 -4.35 -10.84
N VAL A 45 8.72 -4.51 -9.67
CA VAL A 45 9.21 -3.41 -8.83
C VAL A 45 10.70 -3.63 -8.63
N ARG A 46 11.54 -2.71 -9.12
CA ARG A 46 13.01 -2.82 -9.03
C ARG A 46 13.58 -1.62 -8.30
N SER A 47 14.44 -1.88 -7.33
CA SER A 47 15.26 -0.85 -6.70
C SER A 47 16.15 -0.15 -7.75
N PRO A 48 16.59 1.10 -7.52
CA PRO A 48 17.58 1.75 -8.37
C PRO A 48 18.79 0.85 -8.67
N ALA A 49 19.36 0.19 -7.64
CA ALA A 49 20.50 -0.71 -7.80
C ALA A 49 20.19 -1.88 -8.75
N ALA A 50 19.00 -2.46 -8.63
CA ALA A 50 18.57 -3.56 -9.49
C ALA A 50 18.19 -3.09 -10.91
N LEU A 51 17.75 -1.85 -11.08
CA LEU A 51 17.41 -1.27 -12.38
C LEU A 51 18.66 -0.99 -13.21
N TYR A 52 19.66 -0.33 -12.60
CA TYR A 52 20.92 0.02 -13.25
C TYR A 52 21.97 -1.10 -13.23
N ALA A 53 21.58 -2.29 -12.78
CA ALA A 53 22.42 -3.49 -12.74
C ALA A 53 23.75 -3.25 -12.00
N HIS A 54 23.65 -2.80 -10.75
CA HIS A 54 24.76 -2.73 -9.78
C HIS A 54 24.74 -3.99 -8.90
N PRO A 55 25.21 -5.16 -9.38
CA PRO A 55 25.10 -6.42 -8.65
C PRO A 55 25.82 -6.39 -7.30
N GLU A 56 26.92 -5.64 -7.19
CA GLU A 56 27.65 -5.43 -5.92
C GLU A 56 26.84 -4.68 -4.86
N GLN A 57 25.79 -3.96 -5.26
CA GLN A 57 24.88 -3.23 -4.38
C GLN A 57 23.56 -3.98 -4.12
N MET A 58 23.39 -5.19 -4.69
CA MET A 58 22.19 -6.01 -4.50
C MET A 58 22.25 -6.95 -3.29
N ASN A 59 23.24 -6.75 -2.40
CA ASN A 59 23.34 -7.52 -1.18
C ASN A 59 22.10 -7.34 -0.30
N ASP A 60 21.76 -8.39 0.44
CA ASP A 60 20.80 -8.30 1.52
C ASP A 60 21.26 -7.22 2.51
N LEU A 61 20.34 -6.35 2.94
CA LEU A 61 20.61 -5.31 3.93
C LEU A 61 21.31 -5.86 5.19
N PHE A 62 20.95 -7.07 5.63
CA PHE A 62 21.55 -7.72 6.80
C PHE A 62 22.91 -8.40 6.53
N ALA A 63 23.33 -8.51 5.27
CA ALA A 63 24.66 -8.98 4.90
C ALA A 63 25.70 -7.84 4.87
N LEU A 64 25.26 -6.57 4.95
CA LEU A 64 26.14 -5.41 5.03
C LEU A 64 26.72 -5.25 6.45
N ALA A 65 27.83 -4.51 6.56
CA ALA A 65 28.30 -4.06 7.87
C ALA A 65 27.21 -3.20 8.55
N PRO A 66 27.01 -3.30 9.88
CA PRO A 66 25.91 -2.59 10.56
C PRO A 66 25.85 -1.08 10.29
N SER A 67 27.01 -0.41 10.22
CA SER A 67 27.10 1.02 9.89
C SER A 67 26.62 1.33 8.47
N ASP A 68 26.92 0.45 7.52
CA ASP A 68 26.57 0.62 6.11
C ASP A 68 25.07 0.33 5.90
N ALA A 69 24.55 -0.72 6.55
CA ALA A 69 23.12 -1.03 6.58
C ALA A 69 22.31 0.14 7.17
N ALA A 70 22.78 0.69 8.30
CA ALA A 70 22.17 1.83 8.97
C ALA A 70 22.15 3.07 8.08
N LYS A 71 23.29 3.38 7.44
CA LYS A 71 23.40 4.51 6.52
C LYS A 71 22.48 4.35 5.33
N LEU A 72 22.47 3.17 4.69
CA LEU A 72 21.61 2.88 3.54
C LEU A 72 20.13 3.03 3.91
N LEU A 73 19.71 2.48 5.06
CA LEU A 73 18.35 2.63 5.56
C LEU A 73 17.99 4.10 5.82
N LYS A 74 18.88 4.86 6.46
CA LYS A 74 18.68 6.29 6.77
C LYS A 74 18.54 7.13 5.50
N ASP A 75 19.38 6.88 4.50
CA ASP A 75 19.33 7.59 3.23
C ASP A 75 18.03 7.25 2.47
N HIS A 76 17.60 5.98 2.52
CA HIS A 76 16.34 5.52 1.92
C HIS A 76 15.11 6.18 2.54
N LEU A 77 14.99 6.16 3.87
CA LEU A 77 13.84 6.72 4.58
C LEU A 77 13.75 8.25 4.48
N HIS A 78 14.86 8.92 4.15
CA HIS A 78 14.87 10.35 3.82
C HIS A 78 14.62 10.67 2.34
N TRP A 79 14.40 9.65 1.51
CA TRP A 79 14.32 9.77 0.06
C TRP A 79 15.57 10.44 -0.56
N LYS A 80 16.73 10.16 0.03
CA LYS A 80 18.06 10.56 -0.47
C LYS A 80 18.75 9.43 -1.23
N CYS A 81 17.99 8.40 -1.61
CA CYS A 81 18.50 7.27 -2.38
C CYS A 81 19.01 7.71 -3.75
N ASN A 82 20.21 7.23 -4.09
CA ASN A 82 20.82 7.34 -5.40
C ASN A 82 20.65 6.01 -6.19
N ASP A 83 21.35 5.89 -7.31
CA ASP A 83 21.31 4.72 -8.19
C ASP A 83 21.81 3.42 -7.52
N SER A 84 22.54 3.51 -6.40
CA SER A 84 22.98 2.33 -5.61
C SER A 84 21.98 1.89 -4.54
N CYS A 85 20.84 2.57 -4.39
CA CYS A 85 19.84 2.19 -3.40
C CYS A 85 19.17 0.86 -3.76
N ASN A 86 19.25 -0.12 -2.85
CA ASN A 86 18.68 -1.45 -3.07
C ASN A 86 17.28 -1.64 -2.48
N LEU A 87 16.71 -0.62 -1.85
CA LEU A 87 15.43 -0.71 -1.15
C LEU A 87 14.27 -0.11 -1.95
N MET A 88 13.07 -0.63 -1.71
CA MET A 88 11.82 -0.09 -2.25
C MET A 88 10.77 -0.01 -1.15
N SER A 89 10.17 1.18 -0.98
CA SER A 89 9.12 1.40 0.02
C SER A 89 7.74 0.95 -0.45
N TRP A 90 6.99 0.42 0.51
CA TRP A 90 5.59 0.05 0.46
C TRP A 90 4.89 0.64 1.67
N THR A 91 3.58 0.85 1.60
CA THR A 91 2.76 1.29 2.73
C THR A 91 1.59 0.34 2.97
N THR A 92 1.15 0.18 4.22
CA THR A 92 -0.11 -0.49 4.56
C THR A 92 -1.32 0.44 4.54
N SER A 93 -1.07 1.75 4.47
CA SER A 93 -2.10 2.77 4.63
C SER A 93 -2.57 3.26 3.27
N VAL A 94 -3.76 2.79 2.86
CA VAL A 94 -4.42 3.29 1.64
C VAL A 94 -4.59 4.81 1.68
N LEU A 95 -4.93 5.40 2.84
CA LEU A 95 -5.03 6.85 3.01
C LEU A 95 -3.70 7.57 2.74
N PHE A 96 -2.59 6.98 3.18
CA PHE A 96 -1.27 7.56 2.93
C PHE A 96 -0.92 7.45 1.45
N ALA A 97 -1.20 6.30 0.81
CA ALA A 97 -0.98 6.12 -0.61
C ALA A 97 -1.81 7.12 -1.45
N LEU A 98 -3.10 7.29 -1.14
CA LEU A 98 -3.96 8.27 -1.80
C LEU A 98 -3.42 9.70 -1.64
N GLN A 99 -3.13 10.13 -0.42
CA GLN A 99 -2.54 11.47 -0.20
C GLN A 99 -1.19 11.60 -0.90
N HIS A 100 -0.38 10.54 -0.93
CA HIS A 100 0.92 10.56 -1.59
C HIS A 100 0.78 10.79 -3.10
N GLY A 101 -0.13 10.11 -3.79
CA GLY A 101 -0.32 10.34 -5.23
C GLY A 101 -0.82 11.75 -5.56
N LEU A 102 -1.71 12.32 -4.75
CA LEU A 102 -2.12 13.72 -4.89
C LEU A 102 -0.93 14.67 -4.68
N ARG A 103 -0.07 14.38 -3.69
CA ARG A 103 1.17 15.13 -3.49
C ARG A 103 2.10 15.04 -4.70
N ARG A 104 2.30 13.84 -5.26
CA ARG A 104 3.18 13.64 -6.43
C ARG A 104 2.74 14.50 -7.60
N HIS A 105 1.43 14.55 -7.89
CA HIS A 105 0.87 15.45 -8.91
C HIS A 105 1.28 16.92 -8.69
N ARG A 106 1.24 17.38 -7.44
CA ARG A 106 1.49 18.78 -7.08
C ARG A 106 2.97 19.15 -6.95
N THR A 107 3.79 18.23 -6.44
CA THR A 107 5.16 18.55 -5.97
C THR A 107 6.26 17.96 -6.84
N ASP A 108 5.97 16.98 -7.68
CA ASP A 108 7.00 16.43 -8.56
C ASP A 108 7.39 17.44 -9.64
N ARG A 109 8.67 17.43 -10.02
CA ARG A 109 9.24 18.37 -10.99
C ARG A 109 8.50 18.42 -12.33
N LEU A 110 7.97 17.28 -12.77
CA LEU A 110 7.24 17.18 -14.05
C LEU A 110 5.73 17.47 -13.93
N CYS A 111 5.22 17.71 -12.71
CA CYS A 111 3.78 17.86 -12.46
C CYS A 111 2.95 16.79 -13.19
N PRO A 112 3.23 15.49 -12.95
CA PRO A 112 2.65 14.40 -13.75
C PRO A 112 1.12 14.44 -13.67
N ALA A 113 0.46 14.20 -14.80
CA ALA A 113 -1.00 14.11 -14.83
C ALA A 113 -1.48 12.94 -13.97
N PHE A 114 -2.72 12.99 -13.46
CA PHE A 114 -3.27 11.89 -12.67
C PHE A 114 -3.36 10.56 -13.43
N ALA A 115 -3.40 10.61 -14.77
CA ALA A 115 -3.36 9.42 -15.61
C ALA A 115 -1.98 8.71 -15.57
N ASP A 116 -0.92 9.43 -15.22
CA ASP A 116 0.45 8.92 -15.13
C ASP A 116 0.87 8.54 -13.70
N ILE A 117 -0.02 8.75 -12.71
CA ILE A 117 0.22 8.39 -11.31
C ILE A 117 -0.61 7.15 -11.01
N PHE A 118 0.05 6.11 -10.53
CA PHE A 118 -0.57 4.81 -10.31
C PHE A 118 -0.50 4.40 -8.85
N LEU A 119 -1.60 3.84 -8.36
CA LEU A 119 -1.67 3.09 -7.11
C LEU A 119 -1.54 1.61 -7.42
N LEU A 120 -0.43 1.02 -7.00
CA LEU A 120 -0.14 -0.40 -7.08
C LEU A 120 -0.50 -1.07 -5.74
N MET A 121 -1.14 -2.23 -5.80
CA MET A 121 -1.48 -3.07 -4.64
C MET A 121 -1.05 -4.52 -4.89
N ILE A 122 -0.56 -5.18 -3.84
CA ILE A 122 -0.18 -6.60 -3.84
C ILE A 122 -0.79 -7.36 -2.67
N ASP A 123 -0.89 -8.68 -2.77
CA ASP A 123 -1.21 -9.59 -1.66
C ASP A 123 0.08 -10.28 -1.24
N THR A 124 0.54 -10.01 -0.02
CA THR A 124 1.86 -10.45 0.48
C THR A 124 1.97 -11.97 0.60
N ARG A 125 0.83 -12.70 0.58
CA ARG A 125 0.81 -14.17 0.61
C ARG A 125 1.28 -14.82 -0.70
N ASP A 126 1.35 -14.07 -1.79
CA ASP A 126 1.85 -14.54 -3.09
C ASP A 126 3.38 -14.47 -3.22
N PHE A 127 4.06 -14.10 -2.12
CA PHE A 127 5.50 -13.88 -2.04
C PHE A 127 6.13 -14.75 -0.97
N GLN A 128 7.42 -15.06 -1.16
CA GLN A 128 8.20 -15.82 -0.21
C GLN A 128 8.38 -15.05 1.12
N GLU A 129 8.53 -15.79 2.21
CA GLU A 129 8.85 -15.20 3.51
C GLU A 129 10.17 -14.41 3.43
N GLY A 130 10.27 -13.32 4.20
CA GLY A 130 11.41 -12.40 4.13
C GLY A 130 11.42 -11.46 2.91
N THR A 131 10.42 -11.48 2.03
CA THR A 131 10.33 -10.50 0.92
C THR A 131 10.10 -9.07 1.43
N PHE A 132 9.26 -8.94 2.46
CA PHE A 132 8.87 -7.65 3.03
C PHE A 132 9.26 -7.57 4.49
N ILE A 133 9.79 -6.43 4.89
CA ILE A 133 10.14 -6.14 6.28
C ILE A 133 9.58 -4.79 6.70
N LYS A 134 9.11 -4.70 7.94
CA LYS A 134 8.66 -3.43 8.53
C LYS A 134 9.87 -2.56 8.81
N ASP A 135 9.85 -1.30 8.38
CA ASP A 135 10.97 -0.36 8.58
C ASP A 135 11.42 -0.29 10.05
N LEU A 136 10.48 -0.19 10.99
CA LEU A 136 10.74 -0.11 12.43
C LEU A 136 11.48 -1.34 12.98
N GLU A 137 11.25 -2.53 12.41
CA GLU A 137 11.97 -3.74 12.83
C GLU A 137 13.44 -3.65 12.43
N VAL A 138 13.73 -3.08 11.26
CA VAL A 138 15.11 -2.85 10.80
C VAL A 138 15.77 -1.78 11.66
N VAL A 139 15.08 -0.68 11.93
CA VAL A 139 15.60 0.42 12.77
C VAL A 139 15.97 -0.10 14.16
N THR A 140 15.09 -0.86 14.80
CA THR A 140 15.35 -1.45 16.11
C THR A 140 16.47 -2.50 16.05
N ALA A 141 16.53 -3.31 15.00
CA ALA A 141 17.55 -4.35 14.87
C ALA A 141 18.96 -3.81 14.63
N LEU A 142 19.10 -2.70 13.90
CA LEU A 142 20.41 -2.11 13.61
C LEU A 142 20.97 -1.29 14.78
N ASP A 143 20.16 -1.04 15.83
CA ASP A 143 20.52 -0.40 17.12
C ASP A 143 21.72 0.56 17.05
N THR A 144 21.56 1.58 16.21
CA THR A 144 22.72 2.36 15.74
C THR A 144 23.16 3.44 16.73
N HIS A 145 22.47 3.57 17.88
CA HIS A 145 22.70 4.58 18.93
C HIS A 145 22.77 6.04 18.41
N ASP A 146 22.27 6.30 17.20
CA ASP A 146 22.17 7.64 16.60
C ASP A 146 20.83 8.28 16.99
N ARG A 147 20.89 9.49 17.57
CA ARG A 147 19.73 10.33 17.97
C ARG A 147 18.69 10.46 16.87
N TYR A 148 19.10 10.41 15.60
CA TYR A 148 18.18 10.40 14.47
C TYR A 148 17.11 9.32 14.58
N TRP A 149 17.49 8.10 15.00
CA TRP A 149 16.53 7.01 15.09
C TRP A 149 15.61 7.16 16.28
N ASP A 150 16.03 7.82 17.36
CA ASP A 150 15.13 8.16 18.47
C ASP A 150 14.02 9.10 18.00
N ASP A 151 14.37 10.15 17.23
CA ASP A 151 13.40 11.07 16.64
C ASP A 151 12.48 10.35 15.64
N TYR A 152 13.05 9.47 14.81
CA TYR A 152 12.30 8.66 13.85
C TYR A 152 11.29 7.74 14.56
N LEU A 153 11.74 6.97 15.55
CA LEU A 153 10.90 6.06 16.33
C LEU A 153 9.82 6.83 17.09
N THR A 154 10.15 7.99 17.66
CA THR A 154 9.20 8.87 18.36
C THR A 154 8.10 9.33 17.40
N LEU A 155 8.47 9.86 16.22
CA LEU A 155 7.50 10.30 15.21
C LEU A 155 6.59 9.17 14.73
N ARG A 156 7.15 7.95 14.59
CA ARG A 156 6.41 6.78 14.14
C ARG A 156 5.59 6.11 15.24
N SER A 157 5.82 6.44 16.51
CA SER A 157 5.05 5.88 17.63
C SER A 157 3.60 6.39 17.69
N THR A 158 3.36 7.63 17.26
CA THR A 158 2.01 8.26 17.26
C THR A 158 1.34 8.18 15.90
N ASP A 159 2.10 8.34 14.81
CA ASP A 159 1.55 8.58 13.47
C ASP A 159 2.17 7.66 12.41
N TYR A 160 2.23 6.36 12.71
CA TYR A 160 2.81 5.38 11.79
C TYR A 160 2.04 5.32 10.46
N PHE A 161 2.76 5.40 9.35
CA PHE A 161 2.19 5.29 8.00
C PHE A 161 2.33 3.88 7.41
N GLY A 162 2.78 2.90 8.18
CA GLY A 162 2.79 1.51 7.72
C GLY A 162 3.90 1.20 6.74
N GLU A 163 5.11 1.73 6.91
CA GLU A 163 6.17 1.56 5.91
C GLU A 163 6.81 0.16 5.97
N TYR A 164 6.80 -0.52 4.82
CA TYR A 164 7.47 -1.80 4.60
C TYR A 164 8.49 -1.66 3.48
N LEU A 165 9.53 -2.46 3.52
CA LEU A 165 10.63 -2.44 2.57
C LEU A 165 10.68 -3.78 1.83
N SER A 166 10.99 -3.74 0.55
CA SER A 166 11.51 -4.87 -0.24
C SER A 166 12.88 -4.50 -0.78
N GLN A 167 13.66 -5.49 -1.24
CA GLN A 167 14.99 -5.23 -1.82
C GLN A 167 15.21 -5.93 -3.17
N GLY A 168 16.10 -5.35 -3.99
CA GLY A 168 16.42 -5.86 -5.32
C GLY A 168 15.29 -5.70 -6.33
N ALA A 169 15.07 -6.76 -7.12
CA ALA A 169 14.04 -6.83 -8.15
C ALA A 169 12.94 -7.80 -7.75
N LEU A 170 11.72 -7.31 -7.62
CA LEU A 170 10.53 -8.09 -7.31
C LEU A 170 9.70 -8.31 -8.57
N ASP A 171 9.50 -9.58 -8.94
CA ASP A 171 8.54 -9.98 -9.95
C ASP A 171 7.13 -10.02 -9.33
N ILE A 172 6.25 -9.18 -9.85
CA ILE A 172 4.87 -9.02 -9.38
C ILE A 172 3.85 -9.33 -10.47
N GLN A 173 4.28 -9.85 -11.61
CA GLN A 173 3.40 -10.16 -12.73
C GLN A 173 2.31 -11.14 -12.29
N GLY A 174 1.05 -10.76 -12.49
CA GLY A 174 -0.12 -11.56 -12.07
C GLY A 174 -0.34 -11.63 -10.55
N LYS A 175 0.47 -10.94 -9.74
CA LYS A 175 0.39 -10.90 -8.26
C LYS A 175 -0.02 -9.53 -7.72
N CYS A 176 -0.24 -8.57 -8.61
CA CYS A 176 -0.61 -7.21 -8.28
C CYS A 176 -1.86 -6.75 -9.03
N VAL A 177 -2.34 -5.58 -8.64
CA VAL A 177 -3.27 -4.74 -9.40
C VAL A 177 -2.77 -3.31 -9.37
N GLN A 178 -2.94 -2.59 -10.46
CA GLN A 178 -2.63 -1.16 -10.54
C GLN A 178 -3.82 -0.39 -11.10
N VAL A 179 -4.02 0.82 -10.61
CA VAL A 179 -5.04 1.75 -11.09
C VAL A 179 -4.47 3.16 -11.15
N SER A 180 -4.83 3.93 -12.18
CA SER A 180 -4.42 5.33 -12.27
C SER A 180 -5.21 6.19 -11.29
N PHE A 181 -4.62 7.29 -10.83
CA PHE A 181 -5.33 8.25 -10.00
C PHE A 181 -6.48 8.92 -10.75
N GLN A 182 -6.35 9.10 -12.07
CA GLN A 182 -7.44 9.61 -12.90
C GLN A 182 -8.66 8.69 -12.81
N THR A 183 -8.46 7.38 -12.97
CA THR A 183 -9.53 6.38 -12.85
C THR A 183 -10.18 6.41 -11.46
N LEU A 184 -9.38 6.53 -10.38
CA LEU A 184 -9.93 6.66 -9.03
C LEU A 184 -10.79 7.91 -8.87
N ILE A 185 -10.36 9.05 -9.42
CA ILE A 185 -11.11 10.31 -9.36
C ILE A 185 -12.40 10.20 -10.17
N ASP A 186 -12.34 9.69 -11.40
CA ASP A 186 -13.49 9.55 -12.30
C ASP A 186 -14.56 8.61 -11.74
N LEU A 187 -14.14 7.57 -11.02
CA LEU A 187 -15.03 6.62 -10.33
C LEU A 187 -15.57 7.17 -8.98
N GLY A 188 -15.18 8.38 -8.58
CA GLY A 188 -15.79 9.08 -7.45
C GLY A 188 -15.00 9.04 -6.14
N LEU A 189 -13.67 8.89 -6.17
CA LEU A 189 -12.82 8.96 -4.97
C LEU A 189 -13.12 10.20 -4.10
N PHE A 190 -13.23 11.36 -4.73
CA PHE A 190 -13.53 12.62 -4.04
C PHE A 190 -14.97 12.72 -3.53
N ALA A 191 -15.92 12.07 -4.19
CA ALA A 191 -17.28 11.99 -3.67
C ALA A 191 -17.35 11.08 -2.43
N LEU A 192 -16.61 9.97 -2.45
CA LEU A 192 -16.55 9.03 -1.33
C LEU A 192 -15.84 9.64 -0.11
N PHE A 193 -14.71 10.30 -0.34
CA PHE A 193 -13.90 10.91 0.72
C PHE A 193 -13.48 12.35 0.35
N PRO A 194 -14.42 13.33 0.50
CA PRO A 194 -14.21 14.73 0.12
C PRO A 194 -12.96 15.42 0.67
N PRO A 195 -12.44 15.10 1.87
CA PRO A 195 -11.22 15.75 2.36
C PRO A 195 -9.98 15.56 1.47
N LEU A 196 -9.95 14.56 0.58
CA LEU A 196 -8.89 14.40 -0.41
C LEU A 196 -9.01 15.37 -1.60
N ALA A 197 -10.17 15.98 -1.83
CA ALA A 197 -10.39 16.93 -2.94
C ALA A 197 -9.84 18.34 -2.65
N VAL A 198 -9.34 18.60 -1.44
CA VAL A 198 -8.87 19.93 -1.05
C VAL A 198 -7.46 20.17 -1.62
N GLU A 199 -7.37 20.77 -2.81
CA GLU A 199 -6.11 20.93 -3.55
C GLU A 199 -5.02 21.67 -2.77
N ALA A 200 -5.41 22.67 -1.98
CA ALA A 200 -4.50 23.43 -1.12
C ALA A 200 -3.76 22.55 -0.09
N GLU A 201 -4.26 21.33 0.17
CA GLU A 201 -3.69 20.37 1.11
C GLU A 201 -2.84 19.29 0.41
N TRP A 202 -2.80 19.24 -0.93
CA TRP A 202 -2.14 18.16 -1.65
C TRP A 202 -0.62 18.12 -1.44
N GLU A 203 0.04 19.25 -1.23
CA GLU A 203 1.50 19.29 -0.96
C GLU A 203 1.89 18.69 0.39
N LYS A 204 0.95 18.60 1.34
CA LYS A 204 1.19 18.10 2.69
C LYS A 204 1.04 16.57 2.68
N LEU A 205 2.06 15.85 3.13
CA LEU A 205 1.98 14.38 3.26
C LEU A 205 1.64 13.96 4.69
N ALA A 206 2.66 13.83 5.54
CA ALA A 206 2.52 13.28 6.89
C ALA A 206 1.49 14.06 7.71
N ARG A 207 1.63 15.39 7.76
CA ARG A 207 0.71 16.27 8.48
C ARG A 207 -0.74 16.07 8.02
N ARG A 208 -0.97 16.02 6.70
CA ARG A 208 -2.32 15.86 6.16
C ARG A 208 -2.91 14.49 6.50
N VAL A 209 -2.12 13.42 6.42
CA VAL A 209 -2.57 12.07 6.82
C VAL A 209 -2.95 12.04 8.31
N VAL A 210 -2.18 12.71 9.18
CA VAL A 210 -2.50 12.82 10.61
C VAL A 210 -3.80 13.57 10.84
N GLU A 211 -4.01 14.71 10.16
CA GLU A 211 -5.26 15.47 10.22
C GLU A 211 -6.46 14.63 9.79
N LEU A 212 -6.33 13.92 8.65
CA LEU A 212 -7.40 13.07 8.09
C LEU A 212 -7.75 11.88 9.00
N ARG A 213 -6.83 11.46 9.88
CA ARG A 213 -7.04 10.40 10.87
C ARG A 213 -7.62 10.89 12.19
N GLN A 214 -7.68 12.20 12.45
CA GLN A 214 -8.21 12.73 13.71
C GLN A 214 -9.60 12.18 14.09
N PRO A 215 -10.57 12.05 13.17
CA PRO A 215 -11.87 11.47 13.51
C PRO A 215 -11.78 10.01 13.98
N LEU A 216 -10.84 9.22 13.44
CA LEU A 216 -10.60 7.84 13.86
C LEU A 216 -10.06 7.79 15.29
N HIS A 217 -9.10 8.65 15.63
CA HIS A 217 -8.53 8.74 16.98
C HIS A 217 -9.55 9.19 18.02
N ARG A 218 -10.43 10.13 17.65
CA ARG A 218 -11.50 10.64 18.51
C ARG A 218 -12.72 9.71 18.57
N ARG A 219 -12.73 8.64 17.77
CA ARG A 219 -13.83 7.67 17.67
C ARG A 219 -15.16 8.32 17.27
N GLU A 220 -15.09 9.35 16.42
CA GLU A 220 -16.25 10.08 15.91
C GLU A 220 -16.96 9.26 14.84
N ILE A 221 -17.90 8.39 15.22
CA ILE A 221 -18.60 7.51 14.25
C ILE A 221 -19.32 8.35 13.18
N CYS A 222 -18.99 8.12 11.92
CA CYS A 222 -19.67 8.71 10.78
C CYS A 222 -20.87 7.84 10.37
N ILE A 223 -22.01 8.48 10.05
CA ILE A 223 -23.16 7.81 9.48
C ILE A 223 -22.79 7.29 8.09
N THR A 224 -22.94 5.99 7.87
CA THR A 224 -22.74 5.39 6.56
C THR A 224 -23.99 5.50 5.72
N THR A 225 -23.83 5.90 4.46
CA THR A 225 -24.93 5.94 3.50
C THR A 225 -24.84 4.79 2.49
N PRO A 226 -25.97 4.29 1.95
CA PRO A 226 -25.95 3.33 0.86
C PRO A 226 -25.20 3.84 -0.39
N GLY A 227 -25.19 5.16 -0.59
CA GLY A 227 -24.42 5.80 -1.66
C GLY A 227 -22.93 5.60 -1.51
N GLU A 228 -22.38 5.81 -0.30
CA GLU A 228 -20.95 5.56 -0.02
C GLU A 228 -20.58 4.10 -0.27
N VAL A 229 -21.40 3.15 0.17
CA VAL A 229 -21.15 1.71 -0.04
C VAL A 229 -21.13 1.38 -1.52
N ARG A 230 -22.12 1.85 -2.30
CA ARG A 230 -22.16 1.66 -3.75
C ARG A 230 -20.94 2.26 -4.44
N THR A 231 -20.56 3.50 -4.09
CA THR A 231 -19.40 4.16 -4.68
C THR A 231 -18.10 3.43 -4.34
N ALA A 232 -17.91 2.97 -3.10
CA ALA A 232 -16.73 2.21 -2.71
C ALA A 232 -16.64 0.85 -3.44
N VAL A 233 -17.76 0.15 -3.59
CA VAL A 233 -17.84 -1.10 -4.35
C VAL A 233 -17.55 -0.86 -5.83
N GLN A 234 -18.13 0.18 -6.43
CA GLN A 234 -17.91 0.52 -7.83
C GLN A 234 -16.44 0.89 -8.10
N LEU A 235 -15.86 1.75 -7.27
CA LEU A 235 -14.43 2.09 -7.30
C LEU A 235 -13.55 0.83 -7.27
N ALA A 236 -13.84 -0.07 -6.34
CA ALA A 236 -13.05 -1.29 -6.17
C ALA A 236 -13.22 -2.25 -7.35
N ARG A 237 -14.45 -2.44 -7.85
CA ARG A 237 -14.75 -3.37 -8.94
C ARG A 237 -14.21 -2.89 -10.27
N ASP A 238 -14.46 -1.63 -10.59
CA ASP A 238 -14.18 -1.07 -11.91
C ASP A 238 -12.74 -0.55 -11.98
N GLY A 239 -12.13 -0.18 -10.84
CA GLY A 239 -10.73 0.26 -10.76
C GLY A 239 -9.72 -0.86 -10.50
N PHE A 240 -10.07 -1.88 -9.71
CA PHE A 240 -9.13 -2.94 -9.30
C PHE A 240 -9.57 -4.34 -9.78
N GLY A 241 -10.86 -4.64 -9.62
CA GLY A 241 -11.49 -5.84 -10.14
C GLY A 241 -11.07 -7.16 -9.49
N GLY A 242 -11.71 -8.24 -9.95
CA GLY A 242 -11.42 -9.61 -9.55
C GLY A 242 -11.37 -9.81 -8.04
N ARG A 243 -10.30 -10.46 -7.56
CA ARG A 243 -10.11 -10.76 -6.14
C ARG A 243 -9.83 -9.53 -5.26
N TRP A 244 -9.61 -8.36 -5.86
CA TRP A 244 -9.28 -7.11 -5.16
C TRP A 244 -10.51 -6.29 -4.82
N THR A 245 -11.64 -6.53 -5.50
CA THR A 245 -12.88 -5.77 -5.32
C THR A 245 -13.33 -5.71 -3.86
N PHE A 246 -13.48 -6.86 -3.21
CA PHE A 246 -13.93 -6.92 -1.81
C PHE A 246 -12.96 -6.21 -0.85
N PRO A 247 -11.66 -6.54 -0.79
CA PRO A 247 -10.76 -5.91 0.18
C PRO A 247 -10.60 -4.41 -0.06
N VAL A 248 -10.54 -3.95 -1.33
CA VAL A 248 -10.41 -2.53 -1.62
C VAL A 248 -11.66 -1.76 -1.22
N ALA A 249 -12.87 -2.28 -1.49
CA ALA A 249 -14.11 -1.63 -1.07
C ALA A 249 -14.15 -1.44 0.45
N ALA A 250 -13.75 -2.47 1.21
CA ALA A 250 -13.68 -2.40 2.67
C ALA A 250 -12.66 -1.33 3.14
N MET A 251 -11.47 -1.29 2.53
CA MET A 251 -10.43 -0.31 2.87
C MET A 251 -10.84 1.13 2.55
N LEU A 252 -11.54 1.34 1.43
CA LEU A 252 -12.06 2.65 1.03
C LEU A 252 -13.14 3.15 2.02
N LEU A 253 -14.04 2.26 2.46
CA LEU A 253 -15.03 2.61 3.48
C LEU A 253 -14.37 2.91 4.85
N ALA A 254 -13.28 2.21 5.17
CA ALA A 254 -12.49 2.39 6.38
C ALA A 254 -11.66 3.70 6.42
N LEU A 255 -11.70 4.52 5.35
CA LEU A 255 -11.16 5.89 5.39
C LEU A 255 -11.87 6.78 6.42
N LYS A 256 -13.12 6.43 6.79
CA LYS A 256 -13.88 7.09 7.85
C LYS A 256 -14.10 6.13 9.03
N PRO A 257 -14.19 6.64 10.27
CA PRO A 257 -14.68 5.85 11.40
C PRO A 257 -16.11 5.36 11.12
N ARG A 258 -16.30 4.04 11.10
CA ARG A 258 -17.60 3.38 10.89
C ARG A 258 -18.07 2.73 12.19
N ALA A 259 -19.38 2.51 12.30
CA ALA A 259 -19.91 1.75 13.43
C ALA A 259 -19.43 0.30 13.36
N ASN A 260 -19.22 -0.33 14.52
CA ASN A 260 -19.07 -1.78 14.57
C ASN A 260 -20.38 -2.42 14.10
N ASN A 261 -20.29 -3.42 13.22
CA ASN A 261 -21.44 -4.05 12.59
C ASN A 261 -22.37 -3.03 11.89
N ASP A 262 -21.80 -2.07 11.17
CA ASP A 262 -22.56 -1.10 10.38
C ASP A 262 -23.47 -1.83 9.38
N GLN A 263 -24.77 -1.81 9.66
CA GLN A 263 -25.76 -2.60 8.93
C GLN A 263 -25.83 -2.20 7.45
N VAL A 264 -25.59 -0.93 7.13
CA VAL A 264 -25.60 -0.43 5.75
C VAL A 264 -24.43 -1.02 4.96
N ILE A 265 -23.26 -1.17 5.59
CA ILE A 265 -22.10 -1.83 4.98
C ILE A 265 -22.37 -3.32 4.80
N ILE A 266 -22.88 -4.00 5.84
CA ILE A 266 -23.16 -5.44 5.80
C ILE A 266 -24.15 -5.76 4.68
N GLU A 267 -25.31 -5.10 4.66
CA GLU A 267 -26.36 -5.33 3.64
C GLU A 267 -25.85 -5.00 2.23
N GLY A 268 -25.10 -3.91 2.08
CA GLY A 268 -24.53 -3.53 0.79
C GLY A 268 -23.49 -4.54 0.28
N PHE A 269 -22.67 -5.09 1.18
CA PHE A 269 -21.70 -6.12 0.83
C PHE A 269 -22.37 -7.46 0.55
N GLU A 270 -23.39 -7.85 1.32
CA GLU A 270 -24.16 -9.06 1.05
C GLU A 270 -24.86 -9.00 -0.31
N ALA A 271 -25.46 -7.86 -0.65
CA ALA A 271 -26.11 -7.66 -1.93
C ALA A 271 -25.15 -7.78 -3.13
N GLU A 272 -23.90 -7.34 -2.98
CA GLU A 272 -22.88 -7.40 -4.04
C GLU A 272 -22.17 -8.76 -4.10
N PHE A 273 -21.79 -9.33 -2.95
CA PHE A 273 -20.82 -10.43 -2.88
C PHE A 273 -21.40 -11.79 -2.48
N SER A 274 -22.62 -11.89 -1.95
CA SER A 274 -23.20 -13.17 -1.51
C SER A 274 -23.71 -14.06 -2.64
N GLY A 275 -23.37 -13.75 -3.90
CA GLY A 275 -23.65 -14.58 -5.07
C GLY A 275 -25.12 -14.51 -5.50
N LYS A 276 -25.36 -13.92 -6.69
CA LYS A 276 -26.50 -14.37 -7.51
C LYS A 276 -26.19 -15.77 -8.04
N VAL A 277 -26.28 -16.78 -7.19
CA VAL A 277 -26.65 -18.13 -7.64
C VAL A 277 -28.16 -18.09 -7.92
N LYS A 278 -28.54 -17.41 -9.01
CA LYS A 278 -29.76 -17.73 -9.73
C LYS A 278 -29.31 -18.33 -11.05
N LEU A 279 -28.83 -19.57 -10.98
CA LEU A 279 -28.93 -20.44 -12.15
C LEU A 279 -30.41 -20.49 -12.53
N SER A 280 -30.69 -20.06 -13.74
CA SER A 280 -31.86 -20.41 -14.52
C SER A 280 -32.09 -21.93 -14.47
N ILE A 281 -32.89 -22.39 -13.51
CA ILE A 281 -33.54 -23.71 -13.54
C ILE A 281 -35.04 -23.48 -13.38
N VAL A 282 -35.63 -22.79 -14.35
CA VAL A 282 -37.00 -22.94 -14.87
C VAL A 282 -36.89 -22.18 -16.19
N GLU A 283 -36.66 -22.81 -17.33
CA GLU A 283 -37.67 -23.38 -18.21
C GLU A 283 -36.87 -24.22 -19.21
N HIS A 284 -36.94 -25.55 -19.19
CA HIS A 284 -36.71 -26.46 -20.34
C HIS A 284 -37.15 -27.89 -19.92
N ALA A 285 -38.27 -27.98 -19.18
CA ALA A 285 -38.92 -29.24 -18.82
C ALA A 285 -40.37 -29.29 -19.33
N ASN A 286 -40.65 -28.60 -20.46
CA ASN A 286 -41.97 -28.63 -21.10
C ASN A 286 -41.91 -28.83 -22.63
N GLU A 287 -40.89 -29.53 -23.12
CA GLU A 287 -40.86 -30.07 -24.49
C GLU A 287 -40.43 -31.55 -24.47
N SER A 288 -41.28 -32.40 -23.89
CA SER A 288 -41.26 -33.85 -24.14
C SER A 288 -42.63 -34.47 -23.79
N ARG A 289 -43.68 -33.88 -24.36
CA ARG A 289 -44.96 -34.56 -24.61
C ARG A 289 -45.47 -34.13 -25.97
N LYS A 290 -44.91 -34.70 -27.03
CA LYS A 290 -45.59 -35.08 -28.28
C LYS A 290 -44.88 -36.28 -28.88
#